data_AF-A0A4R0MYU5-F1
#
_entry.id   AF-A0A4R0MYU5-F1
#
_cell.length_a   1.000
_cell.length_b   1.000
_cell.length_c   1.000
_cell.angle_alpha   90.00
_cell.angle_beta   90.00
_cell.angle_gamma   90.00
#
_symmetry.space_group_name_H-M   'P 1'
#
loop_
_entity.id
_entity.type
_entity.pdbx_description
1 polymer ?
#
loop_
_entity_poly.entity_id
_entity_poly.type
_entity_poly.pdbx_seq_one_letter_code
_entity_poly.pdbx_strand_id
1 'polypeptide(L)'
;MKFTKLVLFSFAFNFVIIGFASAYYFVIPQAFFSQRKDMAMIYYKCTSCSVAIENAVSDFNGGNYQIISWGLPDGNPKKLITVNSILELDYNIKSFHGGCMSIPLINCYNNKMYQLLFKKYGNHFIGDAFRKAVKLNNGSIPPQ
;
A
#
# COMPACT_ATOMS: atom_id res chain seq x y z
N MET A 1 -6.84 -37.91 38.83
CA MET A 1 -7.39 -38.09 37.47
C MET A 1 -8.16 -36.87 36.92
N LYS A 2 -9.03 -36.18 37.68
CA LYS A 2 -9.73 -34.97 37.18
C LYS A 2 -8.77 -33.79 36.90
N PHE A 3 -7.83 -33.52 37.81
CA PHE A 3 -6.85 -32.44 37.69
C PHE A 3 -5.96 -32.55 36.43
N THR A 4 -5.41 -33.72 36.14
CA THR A 4 -4.59 -33.95 34.94
C THR A 4 -5.36 -33.74 33.64
N LYS A 5 -6.65 -34.11 33.58
CA LYS A 5 -7.51 -33.80 32.42
C LYS A 5 -7.74 -32.30 32.25
N LEU A 6 -7.91 -31.55 33.34
CA LEU A 6 -8.08 -30.10 33.32
C LEU A 6 -6.83 -29.38 32.79
N VAL A 7 -5.65 -29.80 33.25
CA VAL A 7 -4.36 -29.24 32.80
C VAL A 7 -4.12 -29.52 31.32
N LEU A 8 -4.34 -30.75 30.85
CA LEU A 8 -4.26 -31.11 29.42
C LEU A 8 -5.22 -30.28 28.55
N PHE A 9 -6.44 -30.04 29.02
CA PHE A 9 -7.41 -29.22 28.31
C PHE A 9 -6.96 -27.75 28.20
N SER A 10 -6.39 -27.19 29.29
CA SER A 10 -5.84 -25.83 29.29
C SER A 10 -4.68 -25.68 28.29
N PHE A 11 -3.74 -26.63 28.26
CA PHE A 11 -2.67 -26.62 27.26
C PHE A 11 -3.21 -26.71 25.83
N ALA A 12 -4.13 -27.65 25.55
CA ALA A 12 -4.75 -27.78 24.23
C ALA A 12 -5.45 -26.48 23.78
N PHE A 13 -6.19 -25.83 24.69
CA PHE A 13 -6.87 -24.57 24.40
C PHE A 13 -5.90 -23.42 24.10
N ASN A 14 -4.78 -23.32 24.84
CA ASN A 14 -3.72 -22.35 24.56
C ASN A 14 -3.05 -22.61 23.19
N PHE A 15 -2.78 -23.87 22.83
CA PHE A 15 -2.25 -24.21 21.50
C PHE A 15 -3.23 -23.83 20.38
N VAL A 16 -4.54 -24.00 20.58
CA VAL A 16 -5.57 -23.56 19.61
C VAL A 16 -5.57 -22.04 19.46
N ILE A 17 -5.52 -21.27 20.57
CA ILE A 17 -5.43 -19.80 20.51
C ILE A 17 -4.16 -19.34 19.78
N ILE A 18 -3.00 -19.94 20.09
CA ILE A 18 -1.72 -19.63 19.42
C ILE A 18 -1.79 -20.00 17.93
N GLY A 19 -2.47 -21.09 17.57
CA GLY A 19 -2.75 -21.48 16.19
C GLY A 19 -3.58 -20.42 15.44
N PHE A 20 -4.68 -19.94 16.03
CA PHE A 20 -5.50 -18.89 15.42
C PHE A 20 -4.76 -17.54 15.34
N ALA A 21 -4.03 -17.15 16.38
CA ALA A 21 -3.23 -15.93 16.39
C ALA A 21 -2.14 -15.99 15.32
N SER A 22 -1.40 -17.10 15.22
CA SER A 22 -0.35 -17.25 14.19
C SER A 22 -0.92 -17.28 12.77
N ALA A 23 -2.07 -17.92 12.53
CA ALA A 23 -2.77 -17.85 11.25
C ALA A 23 -3.17 -16.40 10.89
N TYR A 24 -3.72 -15.64 11.86
CA TYR A 24 -4.16 -14.26 11.65
C TYR A 24 -2.99 -13.29 11.39
N TYR A 25 -1.91 -13.38 12.16
CA TYR A 25 -0.78 -12.45 12.06
C TYR A 25 0.25 -12.80 10.97
N PHE A 26 0.40 -14.08 10.61
CA PHE A 26 1.41 -14.50 9.62
C PHE A 26 0.80 -14.99 8.30
N VAL A 27 -0.23 -15.84 8.33
CA VAL A 27 -0.72 -16.52 7.11
C VAL A 27 -1.62 -15.63 6.26
N ILE A 28 -2.63 -15.00 6.87
CA ILE A 28 -3.58 -14.15 6.13
C ILE A 28 -2.85 -12.99 5.41
N PRO A 29 -1.94 -12.23 6.04
CA PRO A 29 -1.26 -11.15 5.35
C PRO A 29 -0.28 -11.65 4.29
N GLN A 30 0.37 -12.81 4.47
CA GLN A 30 1.18 -13.40 3.42
C GLN A 30 0.34 -13.78 2.20
N ALA A 31 -0.88 -14.30 2.37
CA ALA A 31 -1.78 -14.56 1.26
C ALA A 31 -2.16 -13.25 0.52
N PHE A 32 -2.55 -12.20 1.25
CA PHE A 32 -2.96 -10.91 0.67
C PHE A 32 -1.81 -10.07 0.08
N PHE A 33 -0.58 -10.18 0.60
CA PHE A 33 0.56 -9.33 0.22
C PHE A 33 1.77 -10.09 -0.34
N SER A 34 1.67 -11.40 -0.62
CA SER A 34 2.77 -12.25 -1.15
C SER A 34 3.59 -11.61 -2.28
N GLN A 35 2.94 -10.84 -3.16
CA GLN A 35 3.56 -10.17 -4.31
C GLN A 35 3.88 -8.68 -4.10
N ARG A 36 3.59 -8.08 -2.94
CA ARG A 36 3.83 -6.64 -2.68
C ARG A 36 4.29 -6.36 -1.24
N LYS A 37 5.59 -6.56 -0.99
CA LYS A 37 6.25 -6.25 0.30
C LYS A 37 6.07 -4.81 0.75
N ASP A 38 6.19 -3.83 -0.16
CA ASP A 38 6.09 -2.40 0.19
C ASP A 38 4.67 -2.03 0.67
N MET A 39 3.65 -2.61 0.03
CA MET A 39 2.24 -2.45 0.43
C MET A 39 1.98 -3.10 1.80
N ALA A 40 2.56 -4.27 2.08
CA ALA A 40 2.49 -4.89 3.41
C ALA A 40 3.16 -4.00 4.46
N MET A 41 4.33 -3.45 4.16
CA MET A 41 5.07 -2.58 5.07
C MET A 41 4.29 -1.32 5.44
N ILE A 42 3.61 -0.68 4.47
CA ILE A 42 2.71 0.45 4.72
C ILE A 42 1.50 -0.01 5.55
N TYR A 43 0.87 -1.14 5.20
CA TYR A 43 -0.28 -1.68 5.94
C TYR A 43 0.04 -1.92 7.43
N TYR A 44 1.14 -2.60 7.72
CA TYR A 44 1.50 -2.97 9.10
C TYR A 44 1.91 -1.79 9.97
N LYS A 45 2.58 -0.77 9.41
CA LYS A 45 2.94 0.42 10.22
C LYS A 45 1.76 1.36 10.46
N CYS A 46 0.70 1.28 9.65
CA CYS A 46 -0.45 2.18 9.71
C CYS A 46 -1.60 1.57 10.54
N THR A 47 -1.42 1.39 11.85
CA THR A 47 -2.44 0.78 12.74
C THR A 47 -3.69 1.63 12.96
N SER A 48 -3.60 2.95 12.74
CA SER A 48 -4.71 3.91 12.78
C SER A 48 -4.50 5.02 11.75
N CYS A 49 -5.52 5.82 11.45
CA CYS A 49 -5.37 6.92 10.50
C CYS A 49 -4.46 8.05 10.98
N SER A 50 -4.35 8.31 12.29
CA SER A 50 -3.36 9.28 12.82
C SER A 50 -1.93 8.77 12.61
N VAL A 51 -1.68 7.52 12.98
CA VAL A 51 -0.39 6.85 12.77
C VAL A 51 -0.04 6.76 11.27
N ALA A 52 -1.04 6.55 10.40
CA ALA A 52 -0.85 6.57 8.95
C ALA A 52 -0.42 7.94 8.42
N ILE A 53 -1.00 9.03 8.94
CA ILE A 53 -0.66 10.41 8.60
C ILE A 53 0.76 10.76 9.12
N GLU A 54 1.10 10.37 10.34
CA GLU A 54 2.44 10.56 10.92
C GLU A 54 3.51 9.81 10.12
N ASN A 55 3.26 8.55 9.77
CA ASN A 55 4.15 7.76 8.92
C ASN A 55 4.31 8.38 7.52
N ALA A 56 3.27 8.94 6.91
CA ALA A 56 3.38 9.63 5.63
C ALA A 56 4.25 10.89 5.71
N VAL A 57 4.16 11.65 6.81
CA VAL A 57 5.03 12.81 7.07
C VAL A 57 6.48 12.37 7.30
N SER A 58 6.70 11.32 8.10
CA SER A 58 8.03 10.76 8.38
C SER A 58 8.71 10.26 7.10
N ASP A 59 8.00 9.44 6.32
CA ASP A 59 8.48 8.92 5.03
C ASP A 59 8.83 10.07 4.06
N PHE A 60 7.95 11.08 3.93
CA PHE A 60 8.18 12.23 3.07
C PHE A 60 9.43 13.03 3.47
N ASN A 61 9.60 13.29 4.77
CA ASN A 61 10.78 13.98 5.30
C ASN A 61 12.07 13.16 5.08
N GLY A 62 11.97 11.82 5.14
CA GLY A 62 13.06 10.90 4.80
C GLY A 62 13.27 10.66 3.31
N GLY A 63 12.53 11.32 2.41
CA GLY A 63 12.65 11.17 0.95
C GLY A 63 11.98 9.92 0.35
N ASN A 64 11.25 9.15 1.15
CA ASN A 64 10.60 7.89 0.77
C ASN A 64 9.20 8.11 0.23
N TYR A 65 9.08 8.68 -0.98
CA TYR A 65 7.78 8.98 -1.58
C TYR A 65 7.12 7.71 -2.13
N GLN A 66 6.01 7.31 -1.52
CA GLN A 66 5.27 6.10 -1.90
C GLN A 66 3.79 6.42 -2.06
N ILE A 67 3.18 6.01 -3.17
CA ILE A 67 1.74 6.14 -3.40
C ILE A 67 1.15 4.80 -3.85
N ILE A 68 -0.04 4.50 -3.36
CA ILE A 68 -0.80 3.29 -3.73
C ILE A 68 -2.05 3.75 -4.50
N SER A 69 -2.17 3.41 -5.78
CA SER A 69 -3.41 3.61 -6.53
C SER A 69 -4.47 2.58 -6.11
N TRP A 70 -5.71 2.72 -6.57
CA TRP A 70 -6.77 1.74 -6.31
C TRP A 70 -7.74 1.68 -7.49
N GLY A 71 -8.55 0.61 -7.54
CA GLY A 71 -9.53 0.39 -8.59
C GLY A 71 -9.02 -0.54 -9.69
N LEU A 72 -9.78 -0.62 -10.78
CA LEU A 72 -9.35 -1.30 -12.00
C LEU A 72 -8.35 -0.41 -12.75
N PRO A 73 -7.24 -0.95 -13.28
CA PRO A 73 -6.35 -0.19 -14.14
C PRO A 73 -7.05 0.10 -15.46
N ASP A 74 -7.49 1.33 -15.66
CA ASP A 74 -8.25 1.72 -16.85
C ASP A 74 -7.39 1.65 -18.13
N GLY A 75 -7.66 0.64 -18.95
CA GLY A 75 -7.02 0.43 -20.26
C GLY A 75 -5.69 -0.32 -20.22
N ASN A 76 -4.70 0.19 -20.96
CA ASN A 76 -3.50 -0.58 -21.31
C ASN A 76 -2.49 -0.68 -20.14
N PRO A 77 -2.17 -1.88 -19.62
CA PRO A 77 -1.25 -2.04 -18.50
C PRO A 77 0.16 -1.52 -18.79
N LYS A 78 0.61 -1.51 -20.06
CA LYS A 78 1.91 -0.92 -20.43
C LYS A 78 1.97 0.58 -20.11
N LYS A 79 0.86 1.30 -20.32
CA LYS A 79 0.76 2.75 -20.02
C LYS A 79 0.90 3.01 -18.52
N LEU A 80 0.28 2.19 -17.68
CA LEU A 80 0.40 2.30 -16.21
C LEU A 80 1.85 2.02 -15.75
N ILE A 81 2.51 1.01 -16.32
CA ILE A 81 3.93 0.73 -16.06
C ILE A 81 4.78 1.96 -16.45
N THR A 82 4.57 2.54 -17.64
CA THR A 82 5.32 3.75 -18.05
C THR A 82 5.08 4.94 -17.11
N VAL A 83 3.85 5.17 -16.65
CA VAL A 83 3.55 6.23 -15.66
C VAL A 83 4.32 5.99 -14.36
N ASN A 84 4.32 4.77 -13.84
CA ASN A 84 5.05 4.42 -12.62
C ASN A 84 6.56 4.61 -12.79
N SER A 85 7.14 4.21 -13.93
CA SER A 85 8.57 4.46 -14.22
C SER A 85 8.90 5.95 -14.33
N ILE A 86 8.01 6.78 -14.88
CA ILE A 86 8.20 8.23 -14.94
C ILE A 86 8.11 8.85 -13.54
N LEU A 87 7.16 8.42 -12.72
CA LEU A 87 7.03 8.88 -11.33
C LEU A 87 8.28 8.52 -10.50
N GLU A 88 8.85 7.33 -10.71
CA GLU A 88 10.07 6.91 -10.03
C GLU A 88 11.30 7.67 -10.53
N LEU A 89 11.50 7.79 -11.85
CA LEU A 89 12.69 8.43 -12.43
C LEU A 89 12.70 9.96 -12.32
N ASP A 90 11.59 10.63 -12.64
CA ASP A 90 11.53 12.11 -12.69
C ASP A 90 11.23 12.73 -11.30
N TYR A 91 10.56 11.99 -10.41
CA TYR A 91 10.05 12.54 -9.13
C TYR A 91 10.47 11.74 -7.88
N ASN A 92 11.18 10.61 -8.02
CA ASN A 92 11.51 9.68 -6.93
C ASN A 92 10.26 9.13 -6.20
N ILE A 93 9.14 8.97 -6.91
CA ILE A 93 7.86 8.49 -6.35
C ILE A 93 7.63 7.04 -6.77
N LYS A 94 7.65 6.13 -5.79
CA LYS A 94 7.28 4.72 -5.99
C LYS A 94 5.76 4.58 -6.00
N SER A 95 5.22 4.10 -7.12
CA SER A 95 3.78 3.95 -7.35
C SER A 95 3.40 2.47 -7.44
N PHE A 96 2.40 2.04 -6.65
CA PHE A 96 2.00 0.64 -6.49
C PHE A 96 0.50 0.40 -6.71
N HIS A 97 0.14 -0.85 -7.03
CA HIS A 97 -1.20 -1.35 -7.38
C HIS A 97 -2.39 -0.52 -6.84
N GLY A 98 -2.88 -0.71 -5.62
CA GLY A 98 -2.79 -1.86 -4.71
C GLY A 98 -3.85 -2.93 -4.97
N GLY A 99 -4.79 -2.69 -5.88
CA GLY A 99 -5.87 -3.62 -6.27
C GLY A 99 -7.23 -2.92 -6.35
N CYS A 100 -8.32 -3.69 -6.52
CA CYS A 100 -9.65 -3.12 -6.75
C CYS A 100 -10.26 -2.45 -5.50
N MET A 101 -10.04 -2.99 -4.30
CA MET A 101 -10.62 -2.46 -3.06
C MET A 101 -9.58 -1.69 -2.25
N SER A 102 -9.91 -0.45 -1.89
CA SER A 102 -9.03 0.41 -1.10
C SER A 102 -9.05 0.05 0.39
N ILE A 103 -7.89 0.08 1.04
CA ILE A 103 -7.77 -0.12 2.49
C ILE A 103 -7.80 1.24 3.20
N PRO A 104 -8.73 1.51 4.15
CA PRO A 104 -8.92 2.84 4.76
C PRO A 104 -7.66 3.44 5.38
N LEU A 105 -6.86 2.63 6.07
CA LEU A 105 -5.62 3.07 6.73
C LEU A 105 -4.56 3.51 5.71
N ILE A 106 -4.47 2.80 4.59
CA ILE A 106 -3.60 3.18 3.45
C ILE A 106 -4.16 4.43 2.75
N ASN A 107 -5.48 4.62 2.68
CA ASN A 107 -6.05 5.87 2.14
C ASN A 107 -5.65 7.08 3.00
N CYS A 108 -5.64 6.96 4.33
CA CYS A 108 -5.16 8.00 5.24
C CYS A 108 -3.68 8.35 5.00
N TYR A 109 -2.82 7.34 4.81
CA TYR A 109 -1.41 7.52 4.40
C TYR A 109 -1.29 8.21 3.04
N ASN A 110 -1.94 7.65 2.01
CA ASN A 110 -1.92 8.16 0.63
C ASN A 110 -2.37 9.62 0.54
N ASN A 111 -3.50 9.96 1.16
CA ASN A 111 -4.06 11.31 1.11
C ASN A 111 -3.08 12.32 1.70
N LYS A 112 -2.38 11.96 2.80
CA LYS A 112 -1.35 12.81 3.37
C LYS A 112 -0.12 12.92 2.48
N MET A 113 0.35 11.80 1.92
CA MET A 113 1.49 11.79 1.01
C MET A 113 1.21 12.63 -0.25
N TYR A 114 0.02 12.51 -0.86
CA TYR A 114 -0.39 13.34 -1.99
C TYR A 114 -0.39 14.83 -1.65
N GLN A 115 -0.94 15.25 -0.49
CA GLN A 115 -0.89 16.65 -0.05
C GLN A 115 0.55 17.18 0.03
N LEU A 116 1.48 16.38 0.55
CA LEU A 116 2.89 16.76 0.68
C LEU A 116 3.59 16.80 -0.69
N LEU A 117 3.30 15.84 -1.58
CA LEU A 117 3.84 15.78 -2.93
C LEU A 117 3.32 16.90 -3.83
N PHE A 118 2.04 17.25 -3.76
CA PHE A 118 1.49 18.42 -4.46
C PHE A 118 2.13 19.72 -3.97
N LYS A 119 2.41 19.85 -2.66
CA LYS A 119 3.16 20.99 -2.12
C LYS A 119 4.62 21.02 -2.63
N LYS A 120 5.24 19.87 -2.89
CA LYS A 120 6.63 19.76 -3.35
C LYS A 120 6.81 19.96 -4.85
N TYR A 121 5.96 19.32 -5.66
CA TYR A 121 6.10 19.23 -7.11
C TYR A 121 5.01 19.99 -7.89
N GLY A 122 4.09 20.66 -7.19
CA GLY A 122 2.93 21.33 -7.77
C GLY A 122 1.77 20.37 -8.09
N ASN A 123 0.60 20.92 -8.37
CA ASN A 123 -0.65 20.13 -8.51
C ASN A 123 -0.72 19.26 -9.79
N HIS A 124 0.27 19.33 -10.68
CA HIS A 124 0.22 18.72 -12.01
C HIS A 124 1.16 17.53 -12.23
N PHE A 125 2.09 17.22 -11.31
CA PHE A 125 3.13 16.20 -11.52
C PHE A 125 2.59 14.83 -11.98
N ILE A 126 1.45 14.39 -11.44
CA ILE A 126 0.76 13.15 -11.85
C ILE A 126 0.28 13.27 -13.30
N GLY A 127 -0.41 14.37 -13.63
CA GLY A 127 -0.89 14.65 -14.97
C GLY A 127 0.24 14.76 -16.00
N ASP A 128 1.38 15.34 -15.62
CA ASP A 128 2.58 15.38 -16.47
C ASP A 128 3.19 14.00 -16.70
N ALA A 129 3.25 13.15 -15.67
CA ALA A 129 3.66 11.75 -15.84
C ALA A 129 2.71 10.99 -16.80
N PHE A 130 1.39 11.18 -16.69
CA PHE A 130 0.43 10.63 -17.65
C PHE A 130 0.63 11.19 -19.06
N ARG A 131 0.81 12.52 -19.23
CA ARG A 131 1.07 13.14 -20.54
C ARG A 131 2.35 12.60 -21.19
N LYS A 132 3.44 12.43 -20.42
CA LYS A 132 4.71 11.88 -20.89
C LYS A 132 4.57 10.40 -21.26
N ALA A 133 3.87 9.60 -20.44
CA ALA A 133 3.59 8.19 -20.75
C ALA A 133 2.74 8.00 -22.01
N VAL A 134 1.80 8.92 -22.29
CA VAL A 134 0.98 8.90 -23.51
C VAL A 134 1.83 9.13 -24.76
N LYS A 135 2.71 10.15 -24.73
CA LYS A 135 3.64 10.45 -25.84
C LYS A 135 4.58 9.29 -26.17
N LEU A 136 5.01 8.54 -25.16
CA LEU A 136 5.91 7.38 -25.33
C LEU A 136 5.21 6.11 -25.83
N ASN A 137 3.89 6.00 -25.64
CA ASN A 137 3.12 4.79 -25.97
C ASN A 137 2.14 4.97 -27.15
N ASN A 138 2.21 6.08 -27.90
CA ASN A 138 1.28 6.43 -29.00
C ASN A 138 -0.21 6.36 -28.59
N GLY A 139 -0.54 6.70 -27.34
CA GLY A 139 -1.89 6.56 -26.79
C GLY A 139 -2.73 7.84 -26.80
N SER A 140 -3.92 7.77 -26.19
CA SER A 140 -4.75 8.93 -25.83
C SER A 140 -4.57 9.33 -24.36
N ILE A 141 -4.75 10.62 -24.06
CA ILE A 141 -4.75 11.19 -22.70
C ILE A 141 -6.09 10.86 -22.04
N PRO A 142 -6.14 10.34 -20.79
CA PRO A 142 -7.41 10.15 -20.09
C PRO A 142 -8.01 11.52 -19.72
N PRO A 143 -9.34 11.65 -19.59
CA PRO A 143 -9.95 12.89 -19.10
C PRO A 143 -9.45 13.21 -17.68
N GLN A 144 -9.44 14.51 -17.34
CA GLN A 144 -9.09 15.04 -16.01
C GLN A 144 -10.27 14.93 -15.04
#